data_AF-A0A651GRA4-F1
#
_entry.id   AF-A0A651GRA4-F1
#
_cell.length_a   1.000
_cell.length_b   1.000
_cell.length_c   1.000
_cell.angle_alpha   90.00
_cell.angle_beta   90.00
_cell.angle_gamma   90.00
#
_symmetry.space_group_name_H-M   'P 1'
#
loop_
_entity.id
_entity.type
_entity.pdbx_description
1 polymer ?
#
loop_
_entity_poly.entity_id
_entity_poly.type
_entity_poly.pdbx_seq_one_letter_code
_entity_poly.pdbx_strand_id
1 'polypeptide(L)'
;MDIIIISLAAFVVAILTFFSGFGLGTILTPVFMVFFPVDLAIALTGVVHFFNNIFKLILVGGKADRGVVLRFGIPAIIAAILGSWLLLNISDFEALATYMLLGNEFEISPVKLIIALLLIIFALMDLLPWFRKLQFGKDKLKIG
;
A
#
# COMPACT_ATOMS: atom_id res chain seq x y z
N MET A 1 6.10 -17.52 17.13
CA MET A 1 6.25 -18.08 15.77
C MET A 1 5.86 -17.05 14.73
N ASP A 2 4.75 -16.35 14.94
CA ASP A 2 4.18 -15.36 14.00
C ASP A 2 5.12 -14.19 13.71
N ILE A 3 5.82 -13.64 14.70
CA ILE A 3 6.78 -12.54 14.49
C ILE A 3 7.88 -12.92 13.49
N ILE A 4 8.41 -14.15 13.55
CA ILE A 4 9.47 -14.61 12.64
C ILE A 4 8.91 -14.68 11.20
N ILE A 5 7.71 -15.20 11.03
CA ILE A 5 7.04 -15.30 9.73
C ILE A 5 6.76 -13.90 9.16
N ILE A 6 6.19 -13.01 9.96
CA ILE A 6 5.86 -11.63 9.60
C ILE A 6 7.14 -10.87 9.20
N SER A 7 8.21 -10.96 9.99
CA SER A 7 9.48 -10.31 9.69
C SER A 7 10.13 -10.86 8.42
N LEU A 8 10.12 -12.18 8.22
CA LEU A 8 10.69 -12.80 7.03
C LEU A 8 9.88 -12.42 5.78
N ALA A 9 8.56 -12.47 5.84
CA ALA A 9 7.69 -12.07 4.74
C ALA A 9 7.90 -10.59 4.38
N ALA A 10 7.93 -9.70 5.39
CA ALA A 10 8.21 -8.28 5.18
C ALA A 10 9.59 -8.05 4.53
N PHE A 11 10.62 -8.78 4.98
CA PHE A 11 11.95 -8.72 4.41
C PHE A 11 12.00 -9.15 2.94
N VAL A 12 11.39 -10.30 2.61
CA VAL A 12 11.33 -10.82 1.23
C VAL A 12 10.57 -9.86 0.33
N VAL A 13 9.41 -9.37 0.75
CA VAL A 13 8.61 -8.41 -0.03
C VAL A 13 9.35 -7.09 -0.21
N ALA A 14 10.06 -6.60 0.80
CA ALA A 14 10.86 -5.39 0.69
C ALA A 14 11.97 -5.54 -0.36
N ILE A 15 12.65 -6.70 -0.43
CA ILE A 15 13.65 -6.99 -1.46
C ILE A 15 13.03 -7.06 -2.85
N LEU A 16 11.93 -7.81 -3.01
CA LEU A 16 11.26 -7.99 -4.30
C LEU A 16 10.81 -6.65 -4.90
N THR A 17 10.36 -5.74 -4.03
CA THR A 17 9.81 -4.44 -4.43
C THR A 17 10.85 -3.31 -4.38
N PHE A 18 12.08 -3.61 -3.96
CA PHE A 18 13.17 -2.64 -3.90
C PHE A 18 13.51 -2.13 -5.31
N PHE A 19 13.68 -3.05 -6.26
CA PHE A 19 14.07 -2.72 -7.65
C PHE A 19 12.92 -2.17 -8.50
N SER A 20 11.69 -2.64 -8.29
CA SER A 20 10.52 -2.13 -9.01
C SER A 20 10.10 -0.74 -8.52
N GLY A 21 10.37 -0.41 -7.26
CA GLY A 21 9.88 0.80 -6.62
C GLY A 21 8.37 0.82 -6.37
N PHE A 22 7.66 -0.27 -6.70
CA PHE A 22 6.20 -0.40 -6.63
C PHE A 22 5.78 -1.77 -6.08
N GLY A 23 4.54 -1.88 -5.61
CA GLY A 23 3.91 -3.16 -5.25
C GLY A 23 4.13 -3.62 -3.80
N LEU A 24 4.94 -2.92 -3.00
CA LEU A 24 5.14 -3.26 -1.58
C LEU A 24 3.82 -3.25 -0.82
N GLY A 25 3.02 -2.18 -0.98
CA GLY A 25 1.69 -2.09 -0.38
C GLY A 25 0.75 -3.20 -0.87
N THR A 26 0.76 -3.48 -2.17
CA THR A 26 -0.10 -4.48 -2.83
C THR A 26 0.15 -5.89 -2.30
N ILE A 27 1.41 -6.25 -2.03
CA ILE A 27 1.77 -7.60 -1.57
C ILE A 27 1.76 -7.69 -0.05
N LEU A 28 2.32 -6.71 0.67
CA LEU A 28 2.53 -6.81 2.11
C LEU A 28 1.24 -6.60 2.92
N THR A 29 0.33 -5.71 2.46
CA THR A 29 -0.92 -5.44 3.19
C THR A 29 -1.78 -6.71 3.32
N PRO A 30 -2.05 -7.49 2.25
CA PRO A 30 -2.74 -8.78 2.37
C PRO A 30 -2.07 -9.75 3.33
N VAL A 31 -0.74 -9.83 3.31
CA VAL A 31 0.01 -10.70 4.22
C VAL A 31 -0.22 -10.29 5.67
N PHE A 32 -0.15 -8.99 5.98
CA PHE A 32 -0.41 -8.51 7.34
C PHE A 32 -1.88 -8.63 7.75
N MET A 33 -2.84 -8.51 6.83
CA MET A 33 -4.27 -8.72 7.14
C MET A 33 -4.62 -10.15 7.56
N VAL A 34 -3.75 -11.14 7.29
CA VAL A 34 -3.90 -12.51 7.83
C VAL A 34 -3.67 -12.54 9.34
N PHE A 35 -2.84 -11.64 9.87
CA PHE A 35 -2.41 -11.62 11.27
C PHE A 35 -2.98 -10.46 12.08
N PHE A 36 -3.39 -9.38 11.41
CA PHE A 36 -3.77 -8.13 12.05
C PHE A 36 -5.07 -7.56 11.46
N PRO A 37 -5.82 -6.74 12.22
CA PRO A 37 -6.88 -5.89 11.71
C PRO A 37 -6.41 -5.02 10.54
N VAL A 38 -7.34 -4.61 9.67
CA VAL A 38 -7.03 -3.94 8.38
C VAL A 38 -6.27 -2.64 8.57
N ASP A 39 -6.70 -1.81 9.50
CA ASP A 39 -6.07 -0.54 9.86
C ASP A 39 -4.63 -0.74 10.36
N LEU A 40 -4.42 -1.72 11.25
CA LEU A 40 -3.09 -2.07 11.76
C LEU A 40 -2.20 -2.66 10.66
N ALA A 41 -2.75 -3.52 9.79
CA ALA A 41 -2.03 -4.09 8.66
C ALA A 41 -1.56 -3.00 7.68
N ILE A 42 -2.40 -2.00 7.39
CA ILE A 42 -2.03 -0.85 6.56
C ILE A 42 -0.96 -0.01 7.27
N ALA A 43 -1.12 0.28 8.57
CA ALA A 43 -0.15 1.05 9.33
C ALA A 43 1.23 0.38 9.34
N LEU A 44 1.29 -0.91 9.66
CA LEU A 44 2.52 -1.69 9.65
C LEU A 44 3.16 -1.75 8.25
N THR A 45 2.35 -1.89 7.20
CA THR A 45 2.84 -1.83 5.82
C THR A 45 3.45 -0.46 5.51
N GLY A 46 2.82 0.62 5.98
CA GLY A 46 3.34 1.98 5.87
C GLY A 46 4.69 2.14 6.55
N VAL A 47 4.89 1.55 7.73
CA VAL A 47 6.17 1.55 8.45
C VAL A 47 7.26 0.84 7.63
N VAL A 48 6.99 -0.37 7.14
CA VAL A 48 7.95 -1.13 6.31
C VAL A 48 8.27 -0.36 5.03
N HIS A 49 7.26 0.23 4.39
CA HIS A 49 7.43 1.06 3.20
C HIS A 49 8.30 2.29 3.46
N PHE A 50 8.08 2.97 4.59
CA PHE A 50 8.85 4.13 5.00
C PHE A 50 10.33 3.80 5.17
N PHE A 51 10.66 2.74 5.93
CA PHE A 51 12.06 2.32 6.10
C PHE A 51 12.70 1.86 4.79
N ASN A 52 11.97 1.12 3.95
CA ASN A 52 12.46 0.70 2.63
C ASN A 52 12.78 1.92 1.74
N ASN A 53 11.96 2.98 1.82
CA ASN A 53 12.16 4.20 1.04
C ASN A 53 13.26 5.10 1.61
N ILE A 54 13.45 5.16 2.94
CA ILE A 54 14.63 5.80 3.54
C ILE A 54 15.91 5.14 3.01
N PHE A 55 15.95 3.81 3.01
CA PHE A 55 17.11 3.08 2.51
C PHE A 55 17.38 3.40 1.02
N LYS A 56 16.33 3.43 0.19
CA LYS A 56 16.44 3.90 -1.22
C LYS A 56 16.92 5.35 -1.32
N LEU A 57 16.40 6.24 -0.49
CA LEU A 57 16.79 7.66 -0.49
C LEU A 57 18.28 7.83 -0.18
N ILE A 58 18.81 7.06 0.77
CA ILE A 58 20.25 7.07 1.10
C ILE A 58 21.09 6.59 -0.09
N LEU A 59 20.70 5.49 -0.73
CA LEU A 59 21.49 4.87 -1.80
C LEU A 59 21.44 5.63 -3.13
N VAL A 60 20.27 6.15 -3.51
CA VAL A 60 20.05 6.72 -4.86
C VAL A 60 19.38 8.09 -4.85
N GLY A 61 18.99 8.62 -3.69
CA GLY A 61 18.26 9.89 -3.58
C GLY A 61 19.00 11.10 -4.16
N GLY A 62 20.34 11.10 -4.12
CA GLY A 62 21.16 12.15 -4.76
C GLY A 62 21.00 12.24 -6.28
N LYS A 63 20.44 11.21 -6.93
CA LYS A 63 20.16 11.15 -8.37
C LYS A 63 18.69 11.45 -8.71
N ALA A 64 17.86 11.79 -7.72
CA ALA A 64 16.44 12.05 -7.94
C ALA A 64 16.22 13.35 -8.74
N ASP A 65 15.28 13.32 -9.68
CA ASP A 65 14.82 14.50 -10.41
C ASP A 65 14.02 15.40 -9.46
N ARG A 66 14.53 16.60 -9.19
CA ARG A 66 13.89 17.57 -8.27
C ARG A 66 12.50 18.00 -8.75
N GLY A 67 12.28 18.08 -10.06
CA GLY A 67 10.98 18.40 -10.62
C GLY A 67 9.94 17.33 -10.30
N VAL A 68 10.32 16.05 -10.38
CA VAL A 68 9.46 14.92 -9.99
C VAL A 68 9.20 14.92 -8.48
N VAL A 69 10.22 15.13 -7.65
CA VAL A 69 10.06 15.19 -6.19
C VAL A 69 9.05 16.27 -5.79
N LEU A 70 9.13 17.46 -6.39
CA LEU A 70 8.23 18.57 -6.07
C LEU A 70 6.81 18.37 -6.61
N ARG A 71 6.67 17.91 -7.86
CA ARG A 71 5.36 17.83 -8.54
C ARG A 71 4.60 16.54 -8.29
N PHE A 72 5.28 15.49 -7.85
CA PHE A 72 4.68 14.19 -7.52
C PHE A 72 4.92 13.80 -6.07
N GLY A 73 6.16 13.90 -5.58
CA GLY A 73 6.52 13.47 -4.22
C GLY A 73 5.79 14.24 -3.12
N ILE A 74 5.82 15.57 -3.14
CA ILE A 74 5.12 16.39 -2.13
C ILE A 74 3.60 16.14 -2.16
N PRO A 75 2.91 16.22 -3.32
CA PRO A 75 1.49 15.87 -3.39
C PRO A 75 1.18 14.47 -2.87
N ALA A 76 2.02 13.47 -3.18
CA ALA A 76 1.84 12.10 -2.70
C ALA A 76 1.92 12.00 -1.17
N ILE A 77 2.83 12.73 -0.52
CA ILE A 77 2.92 12.78 0.95
C ILE A 77 1.65 13.39 1.56
N ILE A 78 1.17 14.51 1.01
CA ILE A 78 -0.06 15.17 1.48
C ILE A 78 -1.25 14.22 1.31
N ALA A 79 -1.38 13.58 0.15
CA ALA A 79 -2.43 12.61 -0.12
C ALA A 79 -2.36 11.41 0.83
N ALA A 80 -1.16 10.91 1.16
CA ALA A 80 -0.98 9.82 2.11
C ALA A 80 -1.39 10.21 3.53
N ILE A 81 -1.08 11.44 3.98
CA ILE A 81 -1.52 11.96 5.28
C ILE A 81 -3.06 12.06 5.31
N LEU A 82 -3.67 12.64 4.28
CA LEU A 82 -5.13 12.73 4.17
C LEU A 82 -5.78 11.34 4.13
N GLY A 83 -5.21 10.40 3.39
CA GLY A 83 -5.67 9.03 3.31
C GLY A 83 -5.56 8.30 4.65
N SER A 84 -4.47 8.49 5.40
CA SER A 84 -4.29 7.93 6.73
C SER A 84 -5.28 8.54 7.74
N TRP A 85 -5.51 9.85 7.68
CA TRP A 85 -6.52 10.50 8.51
C TRP A 85 -7.91 9.96 8.19
N LEU A 86 -8.26 9.88 6.91
CA LEU A 86 -9.54 9.34 6.48
C LEU A 86 -9.73 7.90 6.97
N LEU A 87 -8.71 7.05 6.82
CA LEU A 87 -8.74 5.66 7.27
C LEU A 87 -9.12 5.57 8.75
N LEU A 88 -8.45 6.34 9.62
CA LEU A 88 -8.75 6.34 11.06
C LEU A 88 -10.18 6.78 11.38
N ASN A 89 -10.78 7.66 10.57
CA ASN A 89 -12.16 8.12 10.79
C ASN A 89 -13.22 7.12 10.32
N ILE A 90 -12.87 6.19 9.43
CA ILE A 90 -13.81 5.21 8.88
C ILE A 90 -13.60 3.79 9.41
N SER A 91 -12.47 3.51 10.10
CA SER A 91 -12.12 2.19 10.63
C SER A 91 -13.18 1.57 11.55
N ASP A 92 -13.85 2.39 12.35
CA ASP A 92 -14.81 1.93 13.37
C ASP A 92 -16.26 1.91 12.88
N PHE A 93 -16.50 2.06 11.58
CA PHE A 93 -17.85 1.98 11.04
C PHE A 93 -18.41 0.55 11.19
N GLU A 94 -19.69 0.46 11.54
CA GLU A 94 -20.40 -0.81 11.69
C GLU A 94 -20.31 -1.68 10.44
N ALA A 95 -20.36 -2.99 10.64
CA ALA A 95 -20.36 -3.95 9.55
C ALA A 95 -21.59 -3.76 8.65
N LEU A 96 -21.37 -3.75 7.33
CA LEU A 96 -22.44 -3.70 6.34
C LEU A 96 -23.19 -5.03 6.25
N ALA A 97 -22.48 -6.13 6.49
CA ALA A 97 -23.04 -7.47 6.50
C ALA A 97 -22.15 -8.40 7.34
N THR A 98 -22.77 -9.41 7.96
CA THR A 98 -22.08 -10.52 8.60
C THR A 98 -22.49 -11.83 7.94
N TYR A 99 -21.59 -12.81 7.92
CA TYR A 99 -21.85 -14.13 7.37
C TYR A 99 -21.06 -15.20 8.13
N MET A 100 -21.58 -16.43 8.14
CA MET A 100 -20.87 -17.57 8.71
C MET A 100 -20.16 -18.36 7.62
N LEU A 101 -18.89 -18.69 7.87
CA LEU A 101 -18.10 -19.55 6.99
C LEU A 101 -17.27 -20.50 7.83
N LEU A 102 -17.39 -21.81 7.57
CA LEU A 102 -16.66 -22.87 8.30
C LEU A 102 -16.83 -22.77 9.83
N GLY A 103 -18.01 -22.35 10.30
CA GLY A 103 -18.31 -22.18 11.72
C GLY A 103 -17.74 -20.91 12.37
N ASN A 104 -17.07 -20.03 11.61
CA ASN A 104 -16.61 -18.74 12.09
C ASN A 104 -17.50 -17.62 11.54
N GLU A 105 -17.74 -16.60 12.36
CA GLU A 105 -18.42 -15.38 11.94
C GLU A 105 -17.42 -14.42 11.27
N PHE A 106 -17.81 -13.90 10.11
CA PHE A 106 -17.05 -12.94 9.34
C PHE A 106 -17.88 -11.70 9.08
N GLU A 107 -17.22 -10.55 9.13
CA GLU A 107 -17.86 -9.25 8.95
C GLU A 107 -17.26 -8.50 7.75
N ILE A 108 -18.14 -7.88 6.97
CA ILE A 108 -17.80 -6.99 5.86
C ILE A 108 -18.01 -5.55 6.34
N SER A 109 -16.94 -4.90 6.79
CA SER A 109 -16.97 -3.47 7.11
C SER A 109 -16.75 -2.61 5.85
N PRO A 110 -17.18 -1.34 5.84
CA PRO A 110 -16.91 -0.41 4.74
C PRO A 110 -15.42 -0.33 4.39
N VAL A 111 -14.55 -0.31 5.41
CA VAL A 111 -13.09 -0.24 5.22
C VAL A 111 -12.54 -1.51 4.57
N LYS A 112 -12.93 -2.70 5.06
CA LYS A 112 -12.53 -3.97 4.46
C LYS A 112 -12.89 -4.00 2.97
N LEU A 113 -14.09 -3.54 2.63
CA LEU A 113 -14.57 -3.51 1.24
C LEU A 113 -13.76 -2.53 0.37
N ILE A 114 -13.57 -1.29 0.83
CA ILE A 114 -12.81 -0.26 0.11
C ILE A 114 -11.37 -0.72 -0.13
N ILE A 115 -10.70 -1.23 0.91
CA ILE A 115 -9.32 -1.68 0.81
C ILE A 115 -9.19 -2.90 -0.11
N ALA A 116 -10.11 -3.86 -0.03
CA ALA A 116 -10.14 -4.99 -0.95
C ALA A 116 -10.28 -4.55 -2.41
N LEU A 117 -11.19 -3.61 -2.70
CA LEU A 117 -11.37 -3.06 -4.05
C LEU A 117 -10.10 -2.33 -4.54
N LEU A 118 -9.48 -1.51 -3.69
CA LEU A 118 -8.22 -0.83 -4.04
C LEU A 118 -7.10 -1.83 -4.35
N LEU A 119 -6.94 -2.87 -3.53
CA LEU A 119 -5.93 -3.91 -3.74
C LEU A 119 -6.19 -4.71 -5.02
N ILE A 120 -7.45 -5.01 -5.35
CA ILE A 120 -7.82 -5.65 -6.62
C ILE A 120 -7.44 -4.74 -7.79
N ILE A 121 -7.76 -3.45 -7.73
CA ILE A 121 -7.42 -2.48 -8.78
C ILE A 121 -5.89 -2.42 -8.97
N PHE A 122 -5.12 -2.30 -7.88
CA PHE A 122 -3.66 -2.25 -7.96
C PHE A 122 -3.06 -3.56 -8.49
N ALA A 123 -3.55 -4.71 -8.05
CA ALA A 123 -3.11 -6.01 -8.56
C ALA A 123 -3.41 -6.15 -10.07
N LEU A 124 -4.58 -5.70 -10.52
CA LEU A 124 -4.93 -5.69 -11.95
C LEU A 124 -4.01 -4.75 -12.75
N MET A 125 -3.71 -3.56 -12.23
CA MET A 125 -2.76 -2.64 -12.86
C MET A 125 -1.36 -3.24 -12.99
N ASP A 126 -0.90 -4.01 -12.00
CA ASP A 126 0.41 -4.66 -12.00
C ASP A 126 0.48 -5.87 -12.94
N LEU A 127 -0.58 -6.68 -12.97
CA LEU A 127 -0.63 -7.94 -13.72
C LEU A 127 -0.94 -7.73 -15.20
N LEU A 128 -1.83 -6.79 -15.54
CA LEU A 128 -2.28 -6.62 -16.91
C LEU A 128 -1.20 -5.92 -17.78
N PRO A 129 -0.80 -6.52 -18.90
CA PRO A 129 0.27 -5.98 -19.75
C PRO A 129 -0.09 -4.65 -20.43
N TRP A 130 -1.38 -4.31 -20.50
CA TRP A 130 -1.85 -3.05 -21.07
C TRP A 130 -1.36 -1.83 -20.26
N PHE A 131 -1.45 -1.89 -18.93
CA PHE A 131 -1.01 -0.79 -18.05
C PHE A 131 0.51 -0.58 -18.10
N ARG A 132 1.28 -1.64 -18.39
CA ARG A 132 2.74 -1.52 -18.58
C ARG A 132 3.13 -0.72 -19.82
N LYS A 133 2.22 -0.53 -20.78
CA LYS A 133 2.44 0.26 -22.01
C LYS A 133 2.05 1.73 -21.85
N LEU A 134 1.40 2.10 -20.74
CA LEU A 134 1.01 3.47 -20.47
C LEU A 134 2.25 4.27 -20.07
N GLN A 135 2.64 5.24 -20.90
CA GLN A 135 3.70 6.20 -20.59
C GLN A 135 3.14 7.61 -20.68
N PHE A 136 3.34 8.40 -19.62
CA PHE A 136 2.88 9.78 -19.56
C PHE A 136 4.05 10.73 -19.80
N GLY A 137 3.82 11.75 -20.63
CA GLY A 137 4.77 12.83 -20.83
C GLY A 137 4.90 13.72 -19.59
N LYS A 138 6.00 14.48 -19.51
CA LYS A 138 6.25 15.42 -18.40
C LYS A 138 5.20 16.52 -18.28
N ASP A 139 4.44 16.77 -19.35
CA ASP A 139 3.32 17.72 -19.40
C ASP A 139 2.11 17.28 -18.59
N LYS A 140 2.04 16.01 -18.19
CA LYS A 140 0.97 15.44 -17.36
C LYS A 140 1.27 15.50 -15.86
N LEU A 141 2.54 15.67 -15.47
CA LEU A 141 3.00 15.86 -14.08
C LEU A 141 2.71 17.28 -13.55
N LYS A 142 1.51 17.84 -13.78
CA LYS A 142 1.19 19.20 -13.31
C LYS A 142 0.81 19.23 -11.83
N ILE A 143 0.11 18.19 -11.34
CA ILE A 143 -0.37 18.08 -9.96
C ILE A 143 -0.42 16.58 -9.57
N GLY A 144 0.73 15.93 -9.53
CA GLY A 144 0.81 14.46 -9.51
C GLY A 144 0.70 13.86 -10.91
#